data_AF-A0A8H3KXY7-F1
#
_entry.id   AF-A0A8H3KXY7-F1
#
_cell.length_a   1.000
_cell.length_b   1.000
_cell.length_c   1.000
_cell.angle_alpha   90.00
_cell.angle_beta   90.00
_cell.angle_gamma   90.00
#
_symmetry.space_group_name_H-M   'P 1'
#
loop_
_entity.id
_entity.type
_entity.pdbx_description
1 polymer ?
#
loop_
_entity_poly.entity_id
_entity_poly.type
_entity_poly.pdbx_seq_one_letter_code
_entity_poly.pdbx_strand_id
1 'polypeptide(L)'
;MQSLRTHLFCKLNEIFEEYIINASYHKLQILELYGISLELTIIILLNTNGNLWKIKIEFANCNKAKEYNQAIYKYCPNIKCATVFLNRDETLEELENIFIKCQHLEAIEIVDQISR
;
A
#
# COMPACT_ATOMS: atom_id res chain seq x y z
N MET A 1 -8.97 -15.81 7.70
CA MET A 1 -7.92 -14.97 7.10
C MET A 1 -8.36 -14.62 5.68
N GLN A 2 -8.62 -13.34 5.39
CA GLN A 2 -8.97 -12.88 4.04
C GLN A 2 -7.75 -12.19 3.42
N SER A 3 -7.39 -12.61 2.21
CA SER A 3 -6.27 -12.05 1.45
C SER A 3 -6.72 -11.64 0.06
N LEU A 4 -6.23 -10.51 -0.42
CA LEU A 4 -6.38 -10.05 -1.79
C LEU A 4 -5.00 -10.10 -2.44
N ARG A 5 -4.90 -10.91 -3.49
CA ARG A 5 -3.69 -11.05 -4.32
C ARG A 5 -4.07 -10.77 -5.75
N THR A 6 -3.45 -9.78 -6.37
CA THR A 6 -3.70 -9.47 -7.78
C THR A 6 -2.39 -9.59 -8.56
N HIS A 7 -2.47 -10.25 -9.71
CA HIS A 7 -1.39 -10.33 -10.70
C HIS A 7 -1.90 -9.76 -12.01
N LEU A 8 -2.09 -8.44 -12.05
CA LEU A 8 -2.60 -7.76 -13.23
C LEU A 8 -1.44 -7.13 -14.00
N PHE A 9 -1.20 -7.60 -15.23
CA PHE A 9 -0.32 -6.92 -16.17
C PHE A 9 -1.15 -5.91 -16.98
N CYS A 10 -1.11 -4.63 -16.55
CA CYS A 10 -1.42 -3.36 -17.26
C CYS A 10 -2.46 -3.28 -18.42
N LYS A 11 -3.45 -4.15 -18.58
CA LYS A 11 -4.46 -4.00 -19.66
C LYS A 11 -5.93 -4.25 -19.30
N LEU A 12 -6.28 -4.39 -18.02
CA LEU A 12 -7.66 -4.61 -17.57
C LEU A 12 -8.12 -3.52 -16.58
N ASN A 13 -7.69 -2.27 -16.77
CA ASN A 13 -7.75 -1.25 -15.72
C ASN A 13 -9.18 -0.85 -15.31
N GLU A 14 -10.01 -0.32 -16.21
CA GLU A 14 -11.25 0.36 -15.77
C GLU A 14 -12.29 -0.56 -15.10
N ILE A 15 -12.61 -1.70 -15.72
CA ILE A 15 -13.60 -2.64 -15.17
C ILE A 15 -13.10 -3.22 -13.84
N PHE A 16 -11.81 -3.56 -13.76
CA PHE A 16 -11.22 -4.12 -12.56
C PHE A 16 -11.12 -3.10 -11.43
N GLU A 17 -10.84 -1.84 -11.76
CA GLU A 17 -10.85 -0.71 -10.82
C GLU A 17 -12.23 -0.50 -10.20
N GLU A 18 -13.30 -0.54 -11.00
CA GLU A 18 -14.67 -0.42 -10.50
C GLU A 18 -15.02 -1.56 -9.53
N TYR A 19 -14.65 -2.81 -9.85
CA TYR A 19 -14.82 -3.93 -8.93
C TYR A 19 -14.02 -3.77 -7.64
N ILE A 20 -12.79 -3.24 -7.74
CA ILE A 20 -11.96 -2.98 -6.57
C ILE A 20 -12.59 -1.91 -5.68
N ILE A 21 -13.07 -0.81 -6.24
CA ILE A 21 -13.63 0.31 -5.48
C ILE A 21 -14.91 -0.11 -4.75
N ASN A 22 -15.74 -0.95 -5.37
CA ASN A 22 -17.04 -1.35 -4.84
C ASN A 22 -16.98 -2.55 -3.87
N ALA A 23 -15.81 -3.20 -3.72
CA ALA A 23 -15.67 -4.35 -2.85
C ALA A 23 -15.47 -3.95 -1.37
N SER A 24 -16.00 -4.78 -0.47
CA SER A 24 -15.85 -4.60 0.98
C SER A 24 -14.56 -5.25 1.48
N TYR A 25 -13.66 -4.45 2.06
CA TYR A 25 -12.35 -4.91 2.56
C TYR A 25 -12.22 -4.92 4.09
N HIS A 26 -13.33 -4.76 4.81
CA HIS A 26 -13.33 -4.65 6.27
C HIS A 26 -12.69 -5.84 6.99
N LYS A 27 -12.60 -7.03 6.37
CA LYS A 27 -11.96 -8.22 6.97
C LYS A 27 -10.62 -8.56 6.32
N LEU A 28 -10.15 -7.72 5.39
CA LEU A 28 -8.92 -7.93 4.64
C LEU A 28 -7.71 -7.80 5.57
N GLN A 29 -6.86 -8.82 5.57
CA GLN A 29 -5.68 -8.92 6.43
C GLN A 29 -4.37 -8.85 5.65
N ILE A 30 -4.38 -9.31 4.40
CA ILE A 30 -3.20 -9.35 3.53
C ILE A 30 -3.58 -8.69 2.21
N LEU A 31 -2.81 -7.67 1.82
CA LEU A 31 -2.89 -6.99 0.54
C LEU A 31 -1.58 -7.19 -0.21
N GLU A 32 -1.61 -7.93 -1.32
CA GLU A 32 -0.45 -8.10 -2.19
C GLU A 32 -0.87 -7.73 -3.62
N LEU A 33 -0.36 -6.61 -4.11
CA LEU A 33 -0.74 -6.04 -5.40
C LEU A 33 0.45 -6.00 -6.35
N TYR A 34 0.19 -6.32 -7.62
CA TYR A 34 1.18 -6.27 -8.68
C TYR A 34 0.65 -5.42 -9.84
N GLY A 35 1.39 -4.40 -10.26
CA GLY A 35 1.05 -3.59 -11.43
C GLY A 35 -0.14 -2.63 -11.24
N ILE A 36 -0.51 -2.34 -9.99
CA ILE A 36 -1.64 -1.47 -9.62
C ILE A 36 -1.12 -0.07 -9.24
N SER A 37 -1.93 0.98 -9.46
CA SER A 37 -1.60 2.34 -9.03
C SER A 37 -1.63 2.49 -7.51
N LEU A 38 -0.79 3.39 -6.98
CA LEU A 38 -0.81 3.69 -5.54
C LEU A 38 -2.10 4.37 -5.10
N GLU A 39 -2.78 5.11 -5.99
CA GLU A 39 -4.08 5.72 -5.73
C GLU A 39 -5.16 4.68 -5.38
N LEU A 40 -5.29 3.62 -6.18
CA LEU A 40 -6.21 2.52 -5.88
C LEU A 40 -5.83 1.81 -4.59
N THR A 41 -4.52 1.67 -4.35
CA THR A 41 -4.03 1.04 -3.14
C THR A 41 -4.42 1.83 -1.89
N ILE A 42 -4.37 3.16 -1.95
CA ILE A 42 -4.86 4.04 -0.89
C ILE A 42 -6.37 3.82 -0.66
N ILE A 43 -7.18 3.73 -1.73
CA ILE A 43 -8.62 3.47 -1.61
C ILE A 43 -8.89 2.14 -0.89
N ILE A 44 -8.14 1.07 -1.22
CA ILE A 44 -8.28 -0.23 -0.53
C ILE A 44 -7.91 -0.08 0.95
N LEU A 45 -6.77 0.56 1.24
CA LEU A 45 -6.28 0.82 2.61
C LEU A 45 -7.34 1.48 3.49
N LEU A 46 -7.98 2.54 2.99
CA LEU A 46 -9.05 3.28 3.68
C LEU A 46 -10.24 2.39 4.06
N ASN A 47 -10.57 1.41 3.21
CA ASN A 47 -11.71 0.52 3.38
C ASN A 47 -11.40 -0.75 4.19
N THR A 48 -10.17 -0.90 4.70
CA THR A 48 -9.78 -2.07 5.51
C THR A 48 -10.07 -1.91 7.00
N ASN A 49 -10.45 -0.72 7.46
CA ASN A 49 -10.66 -0.39 8.87
C ASN A 49 -9.47 -0.78 9.78
N GLY A 50 -8.24 -0.69 9.25
CA GLY A 50 -7.01 -1.01 9.99
C GLY A 50 -6.74 -2.50 10.20
N ASN A 51 -7.45 -3.41 9.54
CA ASN A 51 -7.29 -4.85 9.74
C ASN A 51 -6.12 -5.49 8.98
N LEU A 52 -5.42 -4.72 8.14
CA LEU A 52 -4.25 -5.19 7.42
C LEU A 52 -3.07 -5.41 8.37
N TRP A 53 -2.44 -6.58 8.24
CA TRP A 53 -1.13 -6.83 8.84
C TRP A 53 0.00 -6.88 7.80
N LYS A 54 -0.32 -7.16 6.53
CA LYS A 54 0.65 -7.17 5.43
C LYS A 54 0.18 -6.36 4.24
N ILE A 55 1.08 -5.52 3.74
CA ILE A 55 0.93 -4.77 2.49
C ILE A 55 2.19 -4.99 1.67
N LYS A 56 2.06 -5.62 0.51
CA LYS A 56 3.13 -5.78 -0.46
C LYS A 56 2.70 -5.20 -1.80
N ILE A 57 3.52 -4.36 -2.39
CA ILE A 57 3.23 -3.74 -3.68
C ILE A 57 4.43 -3.93 -4.59
N GLU A 58 4.20 -4.54 -5.75
CA GLU A 58 5.21 -4.74 -6.77
C GLU A 58 4.82 -4.02 -8.06
N PHE A 59 5.80 -3.45 -8.77
CA PHE A 59 5.62 -2.81 -10.07
C PHE A 59 4.52 -1.72 -10.13
N ALA A 60 4.38 -0.92 -9.06
CA ALA A 60 3.43 0.17 -9.03
C ALA A 60 3.92 1.43 -9.79
N ASN A 61 2.97 2.13 -10.40
CA ASN A 61 3.19 3.52 -10.79
C ASN A 61 3.31 4.37 -9.52
N CYS A 62 4.50 4.95 -9.29
CA CYS A 62 4.84 5.68 -8.07
C CYS A 62 4.29 7.12 -8.04
N ASN A 63 3.47 7.51 -9.01
CA ASN A 63 2.57 8.65 -8.84
C ASN A 63 1.76 8.41 -7.55
N LYS A 64 1.75 9.39 -6.63
CA LYS A 64 1.15 9.29 -5.28
C LYS A 64 1.97 8.52 -4.21
N ALA A 65 3.28 8.31 -4.42
CA ALA A 65 4.15 7.66 -3.42
C ALA A 65 4.09 8.31 -2.04
N LYS A 66 4.08 9.65 -1.97
CA LYS A 66 3.93 10.39 -0.72
C LYS A 66 2.61 10.02 -0.06
N GLU A 67 1.49 10.29 -0.71
CA GLU A 67 0.15 10.05 -0.17
C GLU A 67 -0.07 8.60 0.24
N TYR A 68 0.55 7.65 -0.47
CA TYR A 68 0.54 6.24 -0.10
C TYR A 68 1.30 5.98 1.20
N ASN A 69 2.55 6.45 1.32
CA ASN A 69 3.31 6.32 2.56
C ASN A 69 2.57 6.98 3.74
N GLN A 70 1.90 8.10 3.48
CA GLN A 70 1.03 8.78 4.45
C GLN A 70 -0.16 7.94 4.90
N ALA A 71 -0.80 7.25 3.96
CA ALA A 71 -1.87 6.32 4.29
C ALA A 71 -1.38 5.16 5.16
N ILE A 72 -0.17 4.64 4.95
CA ILE A 72 0.38 3.55 5.78
C ILE A 72 0.39 3.97 7.25
N TYR A 73 1.09 5.05 7.61
CA TYR A 73 1.20 5.41 9.03
C TYR A 73 -0.09 5.95 9.64
N LYS A 74 -1.09 6.30 8.82
CA LYS A 74 -2.43 6.66 9.28
C LYS A 74 -3.30 5.44 9.57
N TYR A 75 -3.05 4.31 8.90
CA TYR A 75 -3.87 3.08 8.96
C TYR A 75 -3.06 1.83 9.34
N CYS A 76 -2.07 1.97 10.24
CA CYS A 76 -1.19 0.86 10.63
C CYS A 76 -1.38 0.26 12.04
N PRO A 77 -2.59 0.16 12.62
CA PRO A 77 -2.73 -0.38 13.97
C PRO A 77 -2.32 -1.86 14.08
N ASN A 78 -2.22 -2.60 12.96
CA ASN A 78 -1.82 -4.01 12.94
C ASN A 78 -0.72 -4.34 11.92
N ILE A 79 -0.17 -3.35 11.20
CA ILE A 79 0.77 -3.61 10.10
C ILE A 79 2.09 -4.12 10.65
N LYS A 80 2.48 -5.32 10.19
CA LYS A 80 3.77 -5.96 10.45
C LYS A 80 4.71 -5.90 9.26
N CYS A 81 4.17 -5.89 8.04
CA CYS A 81 4.97 -5.84 6.82
C CYS A 81 4.39 -4.82 5.84
N ALA A 82 5.22 -3.90 5.37
CA ALA A 82 4.82 -2.85 4.42
C ALA A 82 5.88 -2.62 3.33
N THR A 83 5.44 -2.46 2.09
CA THR A 83 6.24 -1.83 1.03
C THR A 83 6.09 -0.30 1.13
N VAL A 84 7.20 0.44 1.10
CA VAL A 84 7.29 1.91 1.18
C VAL A 84 8.09 2.43 -0.02
N PHE A 85 7.68 3.57 -0.58
CA PHE A 85 8.30 4.11 -1.79
C PHE A 85 9.14 5.37 -1.51
N LEU A 86 10.34 5.45 -2.07
CA LEU A 86 11.18 6.66 -1.98
C LEU A 86 10.76 7.74 -2.99
N ASN A 87 10.30 8.89 -2.49
CA ASN A 87 10.35 10.19 -3.14
C ASN A 87 11.62 10.98 -2.68
N ARG A 88 12.20 11.80 -3.56
CA ARG A 88 13.55 12.36 -3.36
C ARG A 88 13.69 13.27 -2.13
N ASP A 89 12.64 13.98 -1.73
CA ASP A 89 12.77 15.11 -0.79
C ASP A 89 12.13 14.88 0.58
N GLU A 90 11.12 14.01 0.70
CA GLU A 90 10.30 13.89 1.92
C GLU A 90 10.26 12.47 2.50
N THR A 91 10.90 11.49 1.85
CA THR A 91 10.74 10.11 2.32
C THR A 91 11.33 9.83 3.69
N LEU A 92 12.34 10.58 4.11
CA LEU A 92 12.88 10.41 5.47
C LEU A 92 11.85 10.76 6.53
N GLU A 93 11.07 11.84 6.34
CA GLU A 93 9.98 12.22 7.24
C GLU A 93 8.89 11.15 7.24
N GLU A 94 8.53 10.61 6.08
CA GLU A 94 7.50 9.56 6.01
C GLU A 94 7.97 8.24 6.63
N LEU A 95 9.23 7.86 6.45
CA LEU A 95 9.83 6.69 7.10
C LEU A 95 9.88 6.86 8.62
N GLU A 96 10.28 8.04 9.11
CA GLU A 96 10.26 8.35 10.53
C GLU A 96 8.84 8.22 11.11
N ASN A 97 7.85 8.78 10.42
CA ASN A 97 6.44 8.64 10.81
C ASN A 97 5.98 7.18 10.84
N ILE A 98 6.38 6.36 9.86
CA ILE A 98 6.07 4.93 9.83
C ILE A 98 6.70 4.20 11.01
N PHE A 99 7.99 4.41 11.27
CA PHE A 99 8.68 3.75 12.37
C PHE A 99 8.15 4.14 13.76
N ILE A 100 7.71 5.39 13.93
CA ILE A 100 7.15 5.87 15.20
C ILE A 100 5.70 5.39 15.40
N LYS A 101 4.86 5.47 14.35
CA LYS A 101 3.41 5.23 14.48
C LYS A 101 3.02 3.77 14.30
N CYS A 102 3.75 3.01 13.50
CA CYS A 102 3.42 1.61 13.20
C CYS A 102 4.11 0.66 14.18
N GLN A 103 3.58 0.60 15.41
CA GLN A 103 4.20 -0.10 16.55
C GLN A 103 4.36 -1.62 16.37
N HIS A 104 3.63 -2.21 15.42
CA HIS A 104 3.70 -3.65 15.12
C HIS A 104 4.60 -3.98 13.93
N LEU A 105 5.29 -3.00 13.35
CA LEU A 105 6.11 -3.19 12.15
C LEU A 105 7.29 -4.12 12.47
N GLU A 106 7.37 -5.23 11.74
CA GLU A 106 8.43 -6.25 11.86
C GLU A 106 9.34 -6.27 10.62
N ALA A 107 8.81 -5.87 9.45
CA ALA A 107 9.53 -5.85 8.18
C ALA A 107 9.08 -4.68 7.30
N ILE A 108 10.04 -4.08 6.60
CA ILE A 108 9.80 -3.02 5.62
C ILE A 108 10.54 -3.34 4.32
N GLU A 109 9.85 -3.23 3.20
CA GLU A 109 10.45 -3.26 1.87
C GLU A 109 10.51 -1.84 1.34
N ILE A 110 11.70 -1.35 1.02
CA ILE A 110 11.88 0.00 0.49
C ILE A 110 12.10 -0.11 -1.01
N VAL A 111 11.22 0.51 -1.79
CA VAL A 111 11.31 0.57 -3.24
C VAL A 111 11.81 1.95 -3.64
N ASP A 112 13.00 1.97 -4.21
CA ASP A 112 13.62 3.16 -4.76
C ASP A 112 13.40 3.23 -6.27
N GLN A 113 13.00 4.41 -6.75
CA GLN A 113 12.97 4.76 -8.17
C GLN A 113 13.83 6.00 -8.46
N ILE A 114 14.98 6.16 -7.78
CA ILE A 114 16.09 6.94 -8.34
C ILE A 114 16.33 6.37 -9.74
N SER A 115 15.90 7.18 -10.71
CA SER A 115 15.86 6.88 -12.11
C SER A 115 17.24 6.41 -12.56
N ARG A 116 17.31 5.21 -13.16
CA ARG A 116 18.29 4.98 -14.22
C ARG A 116 17.72 5.51 -15.52
#